data_AF-A0A0N4XW54-F1
#
_entry.id   AF-A0A0N4XW54-F1
#
_cell.length_a   1.000
_cell.length_b   1.000
_cell.length_c   1.000
_cell.angle_alpha   90.00
_cell.angle_beta   90.00
_cell.angle_gamma   90.00
#
_symmetry.space_group_name_H-M   'P 1'
#
loop_
_entity.id
_entity.type
_entity.pdbx_description
1 polymer ?
#
loop_
_entity_poly.entity_id
_entity_poly.type
_entity_poly.pdbx_seq_one_letter_code
_entity_poly.pdbx_strand_id
1 'polypeptide(L)'
;MFFVFQTSSFTGMSHEEFRRYGRDTIDYVADYMENIHERRVVPTVEPGYLKSLIPLEAPQKPEPYKAMLEDFERVIMPGITHWQHPRFHAYFPAGNSYPSILADLLCDMTGAMGFSWAACPAMTELEVIMMQWFGKMLGLPKEFLPLTEGGRGGGVIQAHSSVEKACMIGMVKLRILETDSHFRLRGDTLRSAIQEDRNLGLIPFFVSTTLGTTSVCSFDVLSEIGPGIEYASSFNTNPNKWMLVNFDCSTMWVKDRFKLTQALVVDPLYLHHSWEEQSIDYRHWGIPLSRRFRALKLWFVIRSYGVEGLQKYMREHVRLAKKMEALLSADPMFELVGDVIMGLVCFRMRGSDERNKQLLTTLNSSGKIHMNACDEDIDIAYNIISTTAKQISPLPVVDESIDSVDEDSVSTTDRIIAGTDSDVRITGGIDGQMTKEELIAQKRDENIAKKRSFLVRMVSDPKCYNPKIVRHLNMSNHRKMSQDVYRDRSLMSVIWVFP
;
A
#
# COMPACT_ATOMS: atom_id res chain seq x y z
N MET A 1 16.90 -15.89 27.72
CA MET A 1 15.82 -16.82 27.30
C MET A 1 14.49 -16.16 27.56
N PHE A 2 13.52 -16.36 26.67
CA PHE A 2 12.12 -15.97 26.87
C PHE A 2 11.27 -17.24 26.82
N PHE A 3 10.24 -17.32 27.66
CA PHE A 3 9.31 -18.45 27.69
C PHE A 3 7.91 -17.89 27.82
N VAL A 4 7.03 -18.24 26.87
CA VAL A 4 5.65 -17.74 26.81
C VAL A 4 4.72 -18.92 27.02
N PHE A 5 3.79 -18.81 27.97
CA PHE A 5 2.81 -19.85 28.24
C PHE A 5 1.73 -19.87 27.15
N GLN A 6 1.38 -21.06 26.69
CA GLN A 6 0.17 -21.30 25.91
C GLN A 6 -0.82 -22.07 26.78
N THR A 7 -2.09 -21.67 26.78
CA THR A 7 -3.15 -22.39 27.49
C THR A 7 -4.00 -23.17 26.50
N SER A 8 -4.32 -24.41 26.84
CA SER A 8 -5.30 -25.25 26.13
C SER A 8 -6.68 -25.21 26.80
N SER A 9 -6.79 -24.60 27.99
CA SER A 9 -8.03 -24.55 28.77
C SER A 9 -8.78 -23.25 28.50
N PHE A 10 -9.47 -23.19 27.36
CA PHE A 10 -10.45 -22.14 27.06
C PHE A 10 -11.75 -22.76 26.54
N THR A 11 -12.88 -22.37 27.13
CA THR A 11 -14.22 -22.85 26.75
C THR A 11 -14.78 -21.97 25.63
N GLY A 12 -14.34 -22.21 24.40
CA GLY A 12 -14.87 -21.59 23.18
C GLY A 12 -15.71 -22.57 22.35
N MET A 13 -15.86 -22.26 21.05
CA MET A 13 -16.51 -23.16 20.08
C MET A 13 -15.81 -24.52 20.05
N SER A 14 -16.59 -25.60 20.11
CA SER A 14 -16.07 -26.96 20.01
C SER A 14 -15.71 -27.37 18.58
N HIS A 15 -14.93 -28.44 18.42
CA HIS A 15 -14.59 -28.99 17.10
C HIS A 15 -15.82 -29.43 16.29
N GLU A 16 -16.85 -29.94 16.96
CA GLU A 16 -18.08 -30.40 16.32
C GLU A 16 -18.92 -29.21 15.82
N GLU A 17 -19.00 -28.15 16.63
CA GLU A 17 -19.59 -26.87 16.21
C GLU A 17 -18.83 -26.25 15.04
N PHE A 18 -17.49 -26.21 15.09
CA PHE A 18 -16.67 -25.71 13.98
C PHE A 18 -16.92 -26.50 12.69
N ARG A 19 -17.02 -27.84 12.77
CA ARG A 19 -17.33 -28.67 11.61
C ARG A 19 -18.72 -28.39 11.04
N ARG A 20 -19.72 -28.22 11.90
CA ARG A 20 -21.10 -27.91 11.48
C ARG A 20 -21.14 -26.54 10.81
N TYR A 21 -20.77 -25.50 11.55
CA TYR A 21 -20.86 -24.13 11.06
C TYR A 21 -19.87 -23.82 9.93
N GLY A 22 -18.73 -24.50 9.89
CA GLY A 22 -17.80 -24.42 8.77
C GLY A 22 -18.41 -24.95 7.48
N ARG A 23 -19.19 -26.05 7.52
CA ARG A 23 -19.94 -26.52 6.34
C ARG A 23 -21.02 -25.52 5.94
N ASP A 24 -21.83 -25.08 6.89
CA ASP A 24 -22.88 -24.09 6.64
C ASP A 24 -22.32 -22.82 5.98
N THR A 25 -21.14 -22.37 6.41
CA THR A 25 -20.45 -21.20 5.85
C THR A 25 -19.91 -21.45 4.44
N ILE A 26 -19.38 -22.65 4.16
CA ILE A 26 -18.91 -23.01 2.81
C ILE A 26 -20.08 -23.09 1.84
N ASP A 27 -21.19 -23.70 2.24
CA ASP A 27 -22.42 -23.78 1.43
C ASP A 27 -22.95 -22.36 1.16
N TYR A 28 -23.00 -21.51 2.19
CA TYR A 28 -23.35 -20.11 2.04
C TYR A 28 -22.47 -19.35 1.03
N VAL A 29 -21.14 -19.54 1.08
CA VAL A 29 -20.21 -18.89 0.15
C VAL A 29 -20.48 -19.34 -1.30
N ALA A 30 -20.72 -20.64 -1.51
CA ALA A 30 -21.03 -21.19 -2.82
C ALA A 30 -22.36 -20.61 -3.35
N ASP A 31 -23.42 -20.65 -2.54
CA ASP A 31 -24.74 -20.12 -2.88
C ASP A 31 -24.68 -18.62 -3.18
N TYR A 32 -23.93 -17.86 -2.37
CA TYR A 32 -23.73 -16.43 -2.60
C TYR A 32 -23.02 -16.17 -3.93
N MET A 33 -21.95 -16.90 -4.24
CA MET A 33 -21.18 -16.68 -5.47
C MET A 33 -21.96 -17.10 -6.73
N GLU A 34 -22.76 -18.16 -6.66
CA GLU A 34 -23.64 -18.60 -7.75
C GLU A 34 -24.77 -17.59 -8.00
N ASN A 35 -25.40 -17.10 -6.92
CA ASN A 35 -26.59 -16.25 -6.99
C ASN A 35 -26.30 -14.75 -6.82
N ILE A 36 -25.01 -14.32 -6.88
CA ILE A 36 -24.62 -12.92 -6.70
C ILE A 36 -25.33 -11.96 -7.68
N HIS A 37 -25.73 -12.47 -8.85
CA HIS A 37 -26.41 -11.73 -9.90
C HIS A 37 -27.84 -11.31 -9.56
N GLU A 38 -28.44 -11.90 -8.53
CA GLU A 38 -29.74 -11.54 -7.98
C GLU A 38 -29.65 -10.34 -7.03
N ARG A 39 -28.45 -10.03 -6.52
CA ARG A 39 -28.21 -8.93 -5.59
C ARG A 39 -28.01 -7.61 -6.32
N ARG A 40 -28.35 -6.52 -5.65
CA ARG A 40 -28.01 -5.16 -6.10
C ARG A 40 -26.49 -4.99 -6.04
N VAL A 41 -25.85 -4.40 -7.07
CA VAL A 41 -24.39 -4.29 -7.15
C VAL A 41 -23.80 -3.39 -6.05
N VAL A 42 -24.46 -2.24 -5.80
CA VAL A 42 -24.06 -1.24 -4.80
C VAL A 42 -25.16 -1.06 -3.74
N PRO A 43 -24.79 -0.87 -2.47
CA PRO A 43 -25.76 -0.74 -1.39
C PRO A 43 -26.54 0.59 -1.47
N THR A 44 -27.66 0.68 -0.74
CA THR A 44 -28.50 1.89 -0.63
C THR A 44 -28.45 2.51 0.77
N VAL A 45 -27.37 2.28 1.49
CA VAL A 45 -27.19 2.72 2.88
C VAL A 45 -26.45 4.06 2.94
N GLU A 46 -26.66 4.80 4.02
CA GLU A 46 -25.97 6.07 4.28
C GLU A 46 -24.77 5.86 5.25
N PRO A 47 -23.77 6.77 5.22
CA PRO A 47 -22.68 6.74 6.19
C PRO A 47 -23.18 6.69 7.64
N GLY A 48 -22.73 5.68 8.39
CA GLY A 48 -23.12 5.46 9.78
C GLY A 48 -24.29 4.50 10.01
N TYR A 49 -24.93 3.94 8.96
CA TYR A 49 -26.10 3.06 9.09
C TYR A 49 -25.92 1.91 10.11
N LEU A 50 -24.73 1.27 10.13
CA LEU A 50 -24.40 0.16 11.04
C LEU A 50 -24.48 0.52 12.52
N LYS A 51 -24.22 1.78 12.88
CA LYS A 51 -24.15 2.22 14.29
C LYS A 51 -25.47 2.00 15.04
N SER A 52 -26.59 2.04 14.31
CA SER A 52 -27.92 1.79 14.88
C SER A 52 -28.31 0.31 14.93
N LEU A 53 -27.58 -0.56 14.23
CA LEU A 53 -27.90 -1.97 14.05
C LEU A 53 -27.04 -2.91 14.91
N ILE A 54 -25.90 -2.42 15.41
CA ILE A 54 -24.94 -3.16 16.23
C ILE A 54 -24.85 -2.50 17.61
N PRO A 55 -24.83 -3.27 18.73
CA PRO A 55 -24.58 -2.73 20.06
C PRO A 55 -23.30 -1.90 20.12
N LEU A 56 -23.31 -0.79 20.87
CA LEU A 56 -22.15 0.09 21.02
C LEU A 56 -21.04 -0.51 21.89
N GLU A 57 -21.38 -1.53 22.69
CA GLU A 57 -20.45 -2.22 23.58
C GLU A 57 -20.35 -3.70 23.18
N ALA A 58 -19.15 -4.27 23.32
CA ALA A 58 -18.92 -5.69 23.06
C ALA A 58 -19.69 -6.58 24.07
N PRO A 59 -20.17 -7.76 23.66
CA PRO A 59 -20.90 -8.64 24.55
C PRO A 59 -19.98 -9.17 25.67
N GLN A 60 -20.47 -9.14 26.91
CA GLN A 60 -19.73 -9.66 28.09
C GLN A 60 -19.72 -11.19 28.15
N LYS A 61 -20.62 -11.84 27.42
CA LYS A 61 -20.77 -13.30 27.35
C LYS A 61 -20.81 -13.72 25.89
N PRO A 62 -20.37 -14.95 25.56
CA PRO A 62 -20.43 -15.44 24.19
C PRO A 62 -21.88 -15.51 23.69
N GLU A 63 -22.06 -15.17 22.42
CA GLU A 63 -23.32 -15.31 21.71
C GLU A 63 -23.30 -16.58 20.83
N PRO A 64 -24.47 -17.17 20.52
CA PRO A 64 -24.52 -18.32 19.61
C PRO A 64 -24.02 -17.94 18.21
N TYR A 65 -23.16 -18.77 17.61
CA TYR A 65 -22.62 -18.52 16.26
C TYR A 65 -23.73 -18.36 15.20
N LYS A 66 -24.85 -19.06 15.37
CA LYS A 66 -26.02 -18.91 14.48
C LYS A 66 -26.53 -17.47 14.43
N ALA A 67 -26.59 -16.78 15.57
CA ALA A 67 -27.01 -15.37 15.62
C ALA A 67 -26.04 -14.47 14.84
N MET A 68 -24.74 -14.78 14.87
CA MET A 68 -23.72 -14.06 14.11
C MET A 68 -23.91 -14.23 12.59
N LEU A 69 -24.25 -15.45 12.13
CA LEU A 69 -24.56 -15.70 10.71
C LEU A 69 -25.85 -15.00 10.27
N GLU A 70 -26.89 -15.00 11.11
CA GLU A 70 -28.14 -14.27 10.85
C GLU A 70 -27.89 -12.76 10.74
N ASP A 71 -27.04 -12.21 11.63
CA ASP A 71 -26.64 -10.81 11.60
C ASP A 71 -25.75 -10.45 10.40
N PHE A 72 -24.93 -11.39 9.93
CA PHE A 72 -24.14 -11.18 8.71
C PHE A 72 -25.04 -10.86 7.51
N GLU A 73 -26.13 -11.61 7.31
CA GLU A 73 -27.09 -11.31 6.24
C GLU A 73 -27.97 -10.10 6.55
N ARG A 74 -28.43 -9.95 7.79
CA ARG A 74 -29.35 -8.88 8.18
C ARG A 74 -28.71 -7.50 8.24
N VAL A 75 -27.45 -7.43 8.67
CA VAL A 75 -26.77 -6.17 9.05
C VAL A 75 -25.59 -5.86 8.15
N ILE A 76 -24.77 -6.86 7.80
CA ILE A 76 -23.54 -6.63 7.01
C ILE A 76 -23.83 -6.60 5.51
N MET A 77 -24.49 -7.64 4.98
CA MET A 77 -24.77 -7.78 3.55
C MET A 77 -25.48 -6.59 2.90
N PRO A 78 -26.44 -5.89 3.55
CA PRO A 78 -27.08 -4.71 2.96
C PRO A 78 -26.14 -3.53 2.67
N GLY A 79 -24.96 -3.49 3.31
CA GLY A 79 -23.93 -2.48 3.03
C GLY A 79 -22.73 -3.01 2.24
N ILE A 80 -22.76 -4.24 1.76
CA ILE A 80 -21.69 -4.78 0.91
C ILE A 80 -21.87 -4.26 -0.52
N THR A 81 -20.81 -3.66 -1.05
CA THR A 81 -20.66 -3.53 -2.51
C THR A 81 -20.18 -4.86 -3.07
N HIS A 82 -20.92 -5.44 -4.01
CA HIS A 82 -20.67 -6.78 -4.51
C HIS A 82 -19.60 -6.77 -5.62
N TRP A 83 -18.32 -6.67 -5.25
CA TRP A 83 -17.17 -6.58 -6.16
C TRP A 83 -17.04 -7.72 -7.17
N GLN A 84 -17.60 -8.90 -6.85
CA GLN A 84 -17.57 -10.08 -7.71
C GLN A 84 -18.80 -10.17 -8.63
N HIS A 85 -19.72 -9.21 -8.57
CA HIS A 85 -20.90 -9.20 -9.42
C HIS A 85 -20.47 -8.94 -10.88
N PRO A 86 -21.00 -9.68 -11.88
CA PRO A 86 -20.65 -9.49 -13.30
C PRO A 86 -20.99 -8.12 -13.91
N ARG A 87 -21.63 -7.23 -13.13
CA ARG A 87 -22.06 -5.88 -13.52
C ARG A 87 -21.35 -4.81 -12.67
N PHE A 88 -20.34 -5.22 -11.90
CA PHE A 88 -19.40 -4.33 -11.25
C PHE A 88 -18.29 -4.01 -12.26
N HIS A 89 -18.28 -2.76 -12.74
CA HIS A 89 -17.33 -2.23 -13.72
C HIS A 89 -16.63 -0.97 -13.20
N ALA A 90 -16.60 -0.81 -11.88
CA ALA A 90 -15.86 0.26 -11.20
C ALA A 90 -14.43 -0.20 -10.91
N TYR A 91 -13.48 0.72 -10.96
CA TYR A 91 -12.05 0.46 -10.70
C TYR A 91 -11.47 -0.65 -11.60
N PHE A 92 -10.42 -1.34 -11.12
CA PHE A 92 -9.97 -2.61 -11.69
C PHE A 92 -10.62 -3.80 -10.94
N PRO A 93 -10.75 -4.96 -11.61
CA PRO A 93 -11.22 -6.17 -10.95
C PRO A 93 -10.43 -6.50 -9.69
N ALA A 94 -11.10 -7.08 -8.70
CA ALA A 94 -10.48 -7.72 -7.55
C ALA A 94 -10.59 -9.23 -7.74
N GLY A 95 -9.46 -9.92 -7.85
CA GLY A 95 -9.42 -11.36 -8.06
C GLY A 95 -10.13 -12.11 -6.93
N ASN A 96 -10.89 -13.14 -7.27
CA ASN A 96 -11.47 -14.07 -6.30
C ASN A 96 -11.75 -15.41 -6.97
N SER A 97 -11.57 -16.50 -6.25
CA SER A 97 -11.89 -17.84 -6.71
C SER A 97 -11.99 -18.85 -5.57
N TYR A 98 -12.73 -19.93 -5.77
CA TYR A 98 -12.86 -21.01 -4.78
C TYR A 98 -11.51 -21.58 -4.32
N PRO A 99 -10.53 -21.88 -5.21
CA PRO A 99 -9.22 -22.36 -4.77
C PRO A 99 -8.49 -21.34 -3.88
N SER A 100 -8.65 -20.05 -4.15
CA SER A 100 -8.04 -18.98 -3.36
C SER A 100 -8.68 -18.86 -1.97
N ILE A 101 -10.02 -18.94 -1.89
CA ILE A 101 -10.77 -18.92 -0.62
C ILE A 101 -10.39 -20.11 0.25
N LEU A 102 -10.38 -21.32 -0.31
CA LEU A 102 -10.01 -22.53 0.42
C LEU A 102 -8.55 -22.52 0.88
N ALA A 103 -7.66 -21.93 0.08
CA ALA A 103 -6.26 -21.77 0.47
C ALA A 103 -6.10 -20.80 1.65
N ASP A 104 -6.84 -19.69 1.67
CA ASP A 104 -6.80 -18.77 2.82
C ASP A 104 -7.40 -19.39 4.08
N LEU A 105 -8.42 -20.27 3.97
CA LEU A 105 -8.88 -21.07 5.12
C LEU A 105 -7.75 -21.95 5.69
N LEU A 106 -6.90 -22.53 4.83
CA LEU A 106 -5.72 -23.29 5.26
C LEU A 106 -4.63 -22.39 5.83
N CYS A 107 -4.41 -21.19 5.27
CA CYS A 107 -3.52 -20.19 5.84
C CYS A 107 -3.91 -19.88 7.29
N ASP A 108 -5.20 -19.61 7.52
CA ASP A 108 -5.74 -19.24 8.83
C ASP A 108 -5.63 -20.41 9.82
N MET A 109 -5.85 -21.65 9.35
CA MET A 109 -5.62 -22.86 10.13
C MET A 109 -4.16 -22.98 10.59
N THR A 110 -3.18 -22.68 9.73
CA THR A 110 -1.76 -22.78 10.14
C THR A 110 -1.39 -21.77 11.23
N GLY A 111 -2.03 -20.59 11.25
CA GLY A 111 -1.76 -19.53 12.23
C GLY A 111 -0.28 -19.09 12.31
N ALA A 112 0.54 -19.46 11.31
CA ALA A 112 1.98 -19.29 11.36
C ALA A 112 2.42 -17.88 10.94
N MET A 113 3.56 -17.43 11.46
CA MET A 113 4.18 -16.16 11.10
C MET A 113 5.53 -16.41 10.42
N GLY A 114 5.66 -15.99 9.16
CA GLY A 114 6.85 -16.22 8.33
C GLY A 114 7.74 -14.98 8.21
N PHE A 115 8.25 -14.49 9.34
CA PHE A 115 9.20 -13.35 9.35
C PHE A 115 10.64 -13.80 9.04
N SER A 116 11.01 -15.01 9.46
CA SER A 116 12.27 -15.65 9.12
C SER A 116 12.03 -17.05 8.57
N TRP A 117 13.01 -17.62 7.87
CA TRP A 117 12.95 -19.01 7.44
C TRP A 117 12.73 -19.95 8.64
N ALA A 118 13.45 -19.72 9.75
CA ALA A 118 13.33 -20.56 10.94
C ALA A 118 11.95 -20.49 11.61
N ALA A 119 11.24 -19.36 11.49
CA ALA A 119 9.90 -19.21 12.06
C ALA A 119 8.88 -20.12 11.37
N CYS A 120 8.97 -20.25 10.03
CA CYS A 120 8.19 -21.23 9.29
C CYS A 120 8.82 -21.50 7.91
N PRO A 121 9.63 -22.57 7.76
CA PRO A 121 10.34 -22.85 6.51
C PRO A 121 9.42 -22.97 5.30
N ALA A 122 8.27 -23.65 5.45
CA ALA A 122 7.32 -23.85 4.36
C ALA A 122 6.77 -22.52 3.80
N MET A 123 6.61 -21.48 4.63
CA MET A 123 6.15 -20.17 4.19
C MET A 123 7.17 -19.49 3.30
N THR A 124 8.44 -19.48 3.71
CA THR A 124 9.54 -18.89 2.94
C THR A 124 9.78 -19.66 1.65
N GLU A 125 9.94 -20.97 1.73
CA GLU A 125 10.28 -21.82 0.59
C GLU A 125 9.19 -21.78 -0.50
N LEU A 126 7.91 -21.89 -0.10
CA LEU A 126 6.83 -21.82 -1.07
C LEU A 126 6.74 -20.43 -1.72
N GLU A 127 6.97 -19.35 -0.96
CA GLU A 127 6.97 -18.00 -1.54
C GLU A 127 8.10 -17.83 -2.57
N VAL A 128 9.30 -18.30 -2.27
CA VAL A 128 10.43 -18.31 -3.23
C VAL A 128 10.04 -19.05 -4.53
N ILE A 129 9.46 -20.24 -4.42
CA ILE A 129 9.03 -21.03 -5.58
C ILE A 129 7.90 -20.32 -6.34
N MET A 130 6.95 -19.70 -5.65
CA MET A 130 5.85 -18.97 -6.30
C MET A 130 6.34 -17.73 -7.03
N MET A 131 7.28 -16.99 -6.44
CA MET A 131 7.91 -15.85 -7.10
C MET A 131 8.76 -16.28 -8.30
N GLN A 132 9.35 -17.48 -8.25
CA GLN A 132 10.02 -18.10 -9.40
C GLN A 132 9.04 -18.48 -10.52
N TRP A 133 7.97 -19.18 -10.18
CA TRP A 133 6.97 -19.64 -11.15
C TRP A 133 6.27 -18.47 -11.82
N PHE A 134 5.77 -17.53 -11.01
CA PHE A 134 5.02 -16.42 -11.54
C PHE A 134 5.90 -15.44 -12.31
N GLY A 135 7.16 -15.23 -11.88
CA GLY A 135 8.13 -14.47 -12.65
C GLY A 135 8.39 -15.09 -14.04
N LYS A 136 8.49 -16.43 -14.13
CA LYS A 136 8.58 -17.14 -15.43
C LYS A 136 7.32 -17.00 -16.27
N MET A 137 6.14 -17.11 -15.66
CA MET A 137 4.86 -16.94 -16.36
C MET A 137 4.72 -15.54 -16.97
N LEU A 138 5.26 -14.52 -16.31
CA LEU A 138 5.30 -13.13 -16.78
C LEU A 138 6.40 -12.86 -17.82
N GLY A 139 7.30 -13.81 -18.06
CA GLY A 139 8.45 -13.61 -18.95
C GLY A 139 9.52 -12.67 -18.38
N LEU A 140 9.64 -12.58 -17.04
CA LEU A 140 10.65 -11.72 -16.42
C LEU A 140 12.08 -12.24 -16.70
N PRO A 141 13.05 -11.33 -16.91
CA PRO A 141 14.46 -11.69 -17.01
C PRO A 141 14.95 -12.52 -15.82
N LYS A 142 15.89 -13.44 -16.07
CA LYS A 142 16.44 -14.36 -15.05
C LYS A 142 17.04 -13.64 -13.85
N GLU A 143 17.50 -12.39 -14.05
CA GLU A 143 18.06 -11.51 -13.03
C GLU A 143 17.07 -11.16 -11.93
N PHE A 144 15.77 -11.26 -12.18
CA PHE A 144 14.72 -11.07 -11.17
C PHE A 144 14.38 -12.36 -10.41
N LEU A 145 14.67 -13.52 -10.99
CA LEU A 145 14.13 -14.79 -10.52
C LEU A 145 14.95 -15.33 -9.33
N PRO A 146 14.29 -15.72 -8.22
CA PRO A 146 14.99 -16.02 -6.97
C PRO A 146 15.80 -17.33 -7.01
N LEU A 147 15.48 -18.27 -7.91
CA LEU A 147 16.19 -19.56 -8.04
C LEU A 147 17.17 -19.58 -9.22
N THR A 148 17.58 -18.41 -9.73
CA THR A 148 18.67 -18.31 -10.70
C THR A 148 20.00 -18.54 -10.01
N GLU A 149 20.78 -19.51 -10.50
CA GLU A 149 22.13 -19.80 -9.98
C GLU A 149 23.04 -18.56 -10.06
N GLY A 150 23.71 -18.23 -8.95
CA GLY A 150 24.51 -17.00 -8.82
C GLY A 150 23.69 -15.70 -8.89
N GLY A 151 22.36 -15.78 -8.94
CA GLY A 151 21.46 -14.65 -9.09
C GLY A 151 21.44 -13.74 -7.87
N ARG A 152 21.34 -12.43 -8.11
CA ARG A 152 21.21 -11.39 -7.08
C ARG A 152 19.77 -10.90 -6.88
N GLY A 153 18.86 -11.28 -7.75
CA GLY A 153 17.46 -10.89 -7.64
C GLY A 153 16.67 -11.72 -6.64
N GLY A 154 15.37 -11.48 -6.67
CA GLY A 154 14.36 -12.27 -5.99
C GLY A 154 13.04 -11.52 -5.91
N GLY A 155 12.06 -12.12 -5.26
CA GLY A 155 10.74 -11.52 -5.13
C GLY A 155 10.06 -11.82 -3.81
N VAL A 156 9.05 -11.00 -3.51
CA VAL A 156 8.27 -11.00 -2.28
C VAL A 156 6.80 -10.65 -2.56
N ILE A 157 5.89 -11.21 -1.78
CA ILE A 157 4.45 -10.90 -1.80
C ILE A 157 4.11 -9.85 -0.72
N GLN A 158 3.43 -8.78 -1.12
CA GLN A 158 3.08 -7.54 -0.42
C GLN A 158 1.57 -7.21 -0.54
N ALA A 159 1.13 -6.08 0.01
CA ALA A 159 -0.27 -5.66 0.06
C ALA A 159 -0.75 -4.88 -1.20
N HIS A 160 -0.12 -3.74 -1.54
CA HIS A 160 -0.38 -2.94 -2.77
C HIS A 160 0.68 -1.81 -2.91
N SER A 161 0.80 -1.20 -4.08
CA SER A 161 1.78 -0.12 -4.38
C SER A 161 1.11 1.21 -4.77
N SER A 162 1.61 2.34 -4.26
CA SER A 162 1.19 3.69 -4.65
C SER A 162 2.37 4.66 -4.64
N VAL A 163 2.66 5.32 -5.77
CA VAL A 163 3.86 6.17 -5.93
C VAL A 163 3.79 7.43 -5.08
N GLU A 164 2.72 8.22 -5.22
CA GLU A 164 2.60 9.52 -4.54
C GLU A 164 2.67 9.38 -3.02
N LYS A 165 1.87 8.49 -2.45
CA LYS A 165 1.88 8.21 -1.01
C LYS A 165 3.22 7.66 -0.54
N ALA A 166 3.93 6.87 -1.36
CA ALA A 166 5.27 6.41 -1.02
C ALA A 166 6.28 7.57 -0.98
N CYS A 167 6.22 8.50 -1.92
CA CYS A 167 7.03 9.73 -1.89
C CYS A 167 6.73 10.58 -0.65
N MET A 168 5.46 10.75 -0.28
CA MET A 168 5.06 11.48 0.93
C MET A 168 5.64 10.85 2.21
N ILE A 169 5.51 9.53 2.36
CA ILE A 169 6.07 8.80 3.52
C ILE A 169 7.60 8.88 3.53
N GLY A 170 8.23 8.74 2.35
CA GLY A 170 9.67 8.80 2.18
C GLY A 170 10.26 10.21 2.23
N MET A 171 9.43 11.25 2.36
CA MET A 171 9.84 12.67 2.27
C MET A 171 10.62 12.97 0.98
N VAL A 172 10.25 12.31 -0.12
CA VAL A 172 10.86 12.46 -1.44
C VAL A 172 10.05 13.46 -2.26
N LYS A 173 10.72 14.41 -2.89
CA LYS A 173 10.09 15.32 -3.86
C LYS A 173 9.62 14.50 -5.07
N LEU A 174 8.32 14.49 -5.32
CA LEU A 174 7.73 13.89 -6.51
C LEU A 174 7.59 14.95 -7.61
N ARG A 175 7.94 14.56 -8.84
CA ARG A 175 7.65 15.34 -10.04
C ARG A 175 6.74 14.51 -10.94
N ILE A 176 5.50 14.97 -11.14
CA ILE A 176 4.58 14.38 -12.11
C ILE A 176 4.95 14.93 -13.49
N LEU A 177 5.09 14.05 -14.48
CA LEU A 177 5.51 14.40 -15.82
C LEU A 177 4.33 14.34 -16.78
N GLU A 178 4.31 15.28 -17.73
CA GLU A 178 3.33 15.31 -18.80
C GLU A 178 3.43 14.05 -19.68
N THR A 179 2.29 13.61 -20.18
CA THR A 179 2.19 12.46 -21.07
C THR A 179 1.93 12.90 -22.51
N ASP A 180 2.12 11.99 -23.47
CA ASP A 180 1.69 12.27 -24.85
C ASP A 180 0.16 12.23 -25.01
N SER A 181 -0.33 12.49 -26.23
CA SER A 181 -1.77 12.47 -26.53
C SER A 181 -2.46 11.11 -26.34
N HIS A 182 -1.69 10.05 -26.09
CA HIS A 182 -2.19 8.70 -25.80
C HIS A 182 -1.96 8.34 -24.31
N PHE A 183 -1.66 9.34 -23.47
CA PHE A 183 -1.46 9.20 -22.03
C PHE A 183 -0.26 8.34 -21.65
N ARG A 184 0.81 8.37 -22.46
CA ARG A 184 2.04 7.60 -22.21
C ARG A 184 3.20 8.52 -21.84
N LEU A 185 3.99 8.14 -20.84
CA LEU A 185 5.28 8.78 -20.59
C LEU A 185 6.27 8.45 -21.72
N ARG A 186 6.99 9.48 -22.19
CA ARG A 186 7.95 9.43 -23.29
C ARG A 186 9.37 9.68 -22.81
N GLY A 187 10.34 9.14 -23.54
CA GLY A 187 11.76 9.26 -23.18
C GLY A 187 12.26 10.70 -23.18
N ASP A 188 11.83 11.52 -24.14
CA ASP A 188 12.26 12.92 -24.25
C ASP A 188 11.71 13.78 -23.11
N THR A 189 10.45 13.57 -22.70
CA THR A 189 9.87 14.25 -21.52
C THR A 189 10.68 13.93 -20.27
N LEU A 190 10.99 12.65 -20.06
CA LEU A 190 11.79 12.21 -18.92
C LEU A 190 13.22 12.78 -18.96
N ARG A 191 13.86 12.76 -20.14
CA ARG A 191 15.22 13.27 -20.33
C ARG A 191 15.30 14.76 -20.02
N SER A 192 14.36 15.56 -20.52
CA SER A 192 14.27 17.00 -20.24
C SER A 192 14.09 17.27 -18.74
N ALA A 193 13.18 16.55 -18.08
CA ALA A 193 12.95 16.70 -16.65
C ALA A 193 14.20 16.36 -15.81
N ILE A 194 14.91 15.29 -16.15
CA ILE A 194 16.17 14.92 -15.49
C ILE A 194 17.23 16.02 -15.67
N GLN A 195 17.33 16.60 -16.86
CA GLN A 195 18.31 17.66 -17.13
C GLN A 195 17.98 18.94 -16.36
N GLU A 196 16.71 19.34 -16.31
CA GLU A 196 16.26 20.47 -15.52
C GLU A 196 16.51 20.27 -14.02
N ASP A 197 16.20 19.09 -13.48
CA ASP A 197 16.42 18.77 -12.08
C ASP A 197 17.92 18.84 -11.74
N ARG A 198 18.79 18.34 -12.63
CA ARG A 198 20.25 18.47 -12.49
C ARG A 198 20.71 19.93 -12.51
N ASN A 199 20.15 20.75 -13.41
CA ASN A 199 20.47 22.18 -13.48
C ASN A 199 20.04 22.93 -12.20
N LEU A 200 19.00 22.45 -11.51
CA LEU A 200 18.55 22.96 -10.21
C LEU A 200 19.36 22.38 -9.02
N GLY A 201 20.40 21.58 -9.27
CA GLY A 201 21.19 20.93 -8.23
C GLY A 201 20.49 19.75 -7.53
N LEU A 202 19.39 19.25 -8.08
CA LEU A 202 18.69 18.07 -7.58
C LEU A 202 19.34 16.78 -8.13
N ILE A 203 19.10 15.66 -7.45
CA ILE A 203 19.60 14.34 -7.84
C ILE A 203 18.41 13.46 -8.23
N PRO A 204 18.15 13.26 -9.54
CA PRO A 204 17.17 12.28 -10.00
C PRO A 204 17.67 10.86 -9.68
N PHE A 205 16.87 10.08 -8.94
CA PHE A 205 17.29 8.75 -8.47
C PHE A 205 16.25 7.64 -8.67
N PHE A 206 15.02 7.98 -9.05
CA PHE A 206 13.93 7.02 -9.23
C PHE A 206 12.96 7.47 -10.32
N VAL A 207 12.50 6.53 -11.12
CA VAL A 207 11.46 6.70 -12.14
C VAL A 207 10.47 5.56 -11.98
N SER A 208 9.18 5.88 -11.86
CA SER A 208 8.11 4.88 -11.89
C SER A 208 7.50 4.86 -13.28
N THR A 209 7.71 3.77 -14.02
CA THR A 209 7.00 3.52 -15.28
C THR A 209 5.78 2.65 -15.03
N THR A 210 4.68 2.96 -15.70
CA THR A 210 3.38 2.32 -15.49
C THR A 210 2.96 1.57 -16.75
N LEU A 211 2.68 0.27 -16.58
CA LEU A 211 2.14 -0.60 -17.63
C LEU A 211 0.69 -0.91 -17.28
N GLY A 212 -0.24 -0.14 -17.85
CA GLY A 212 -1.66 -0.14 -17.48
C GLY A 212 -1.96 0.88 -16.38
N THR A 213 -2.00 2.16 -16.75
CA THR A 213 -2.43 3.25 -15.86
C THR A 213 -3.86 3.05 -15.33
N THR A 214 -4.15 3.61 -14.16
CA THR A 214 -5.48 3.47 -13.53
C THR A 214 -6.59 4.10 -14.35
N SER A 215 -6.32 5.26 -14.94
CA SER A 215 -7.29 6.11 -15.63
C SER A 215 -7.77 5.50 -16.95
N VAL A 216 -6.83 5.14 -17.83
CA VAL A 216 -7.12 4.74 -19.22
C VAL A 216 -6.38 3.48 -19.66
N CYS A 217 -5.73 2.76 -18.73
CA CYS A 217 -4.93 1.58 -19.03
C CYS A 217 -3.88 1.83 -20.14
N SER A 218 -3.28 3.03 -20.15
CA SER A 218 -2.16 3.36 -21.03
C SER A 218 -0.86 2.72 -20.55
N PHE A 219 0.11 2.64 -21.45
CA PHE A 219 1.41 2.01 -21.22
C PHE A 219 2.52 2.97 -21.57
N ASP A 220 3.37 3.29 -20.59
CA ASP A 220 4.55 4.11 -20.80
C ASP A 220 5.51 3.46 -21.81
N VAL A 221 6.21 4.27 -22.59
CA VAL A 221 7.04 3.78 -23.70
C VAL A 221 8.40 3.31 -23.18
N LEU A 222 8.45 2.06 -22.69
CA LEU A 222 9.67 1.49 -22.13
C LEU A 222 10.85 1.52 -23.10
N SER A 223 10.61 1.29 -24.40
CA SER A 223 11.67 1.33 -25.42
C SER A 223 12.44 2.66 -25.46
N GLU A 224 11.84 3.75 -24.99
CA GLU A 224 12.47 5.08 -24.92
C GLU A 224 13.03 5.41 -23.52
N ILE A 225 12.40 4.92 -22.46
CA ILE A 225 12.74 5.25 -21.06
C ILE A 225 13.89 4.37 -20.56
N GLY A 226 13.83 3.09 -20.85
CA GLY A 226 14.82 2.08 -20.49
C GLY A 226 14.48 0.85 -21.31
N PRO A 227 15.26 0.49 -22.35
CA PRO A 227 14.79 -0.17 -23.58
C PRO A 227 14.21 -1.60 -23.49
N GLY A 228 13.66 -1.96 -22.34
CA GLY A 228 12.92 -3.17 -22.03
C GLY A 228 12.87 -3.40 -20.51
N ILE A 229 12.18 -4.47 -20.10
CA ILE A 229 12.07 -4.87 -18.69
C ILE A 229 13.45 -5.25 -18.09
N GLU A 230 14.41 -5.61 -18.93
CA GLU A 230 15.82 -5.85 -18.59
C GLU A 230 16.57 -4.59 -18.12
N TYR A 231 15.99 -3.40 -18.23
CA TYR A 231 16.52 -2.16 -17.63
C TYR A 231 15.87 -1.79 -16.30
N ALA A 232 14.71 -2.35 -15.97
CA ALA A 232 14.01 -2.05 -14.71
C ALA A 232 14.79 -2.56 -13.49
N SER A 233 14.91 -1.78 -12.42
CA SER A 233 15.56 -2.25 -11.17
C SER A 233 14.63 -3.12 -10.32
N SER A 234 13.33 -2.89 -10.44
CA SER A 234 12.24 -3.63 -9.78
C SER A 234 11.04 -3.74 -10.72
N PHE A 235 10.17 -4.70 -10.45
CA PHE A 235 8.89 -4.88 -11.15
C PHE A 235 7.84 -5.32 -10.15
N ASN A 236 6.62 -4.78 -10.24
CA ASN A 236 5.51 -5.26 -9.43
C ASN A 236 4.22 -5.43 -10.25
N THR A 237 3.40 -6.39 -9.84
CA THR A 237 2.06 -6.61 -10.40
C THR A 237 1.15 -7.25 -9.35
N ASN A 238 -0.13 -7.33 -9.63
CA ASN A 238 -1.17 -7.67 -8.66
C ASN A 238 -1.96 -8.90 -9.10
N PRO A 239 -1.58 -10.12 -8.68
CA PRO A 239 -2.44 -11.30 -8.81
C PRO A 239 -3.85 -11.09 -8.23
N ASN A 240 -3.95 -10.30 -7.16
CA ASN A 240 -5.23 -9.92 -6.56
C ASN A 240 -6.07 -8.92 -7.36
N LYS A 241 -5.62 -8.49 -8.54
CA LYS A 241 -6.47 -7.78 -9.51
C LYS A 241 -7.02 -8.74 -10.55
N TRP A 242 -6.16 -9.25 -11.42
CA TRP A 242 -6.59 -9.92 -12.66
C TRP A 242 -6.08 -11.36 -12.78
N MET A 243 -5.82 -12.04 -11.65
CA MET A 243 -5.36 -13.44 -11.64
C MET A 243 -6.16 -14.33 -10.68
N LEU A 244 -7.40 -13.95 -10.33
CA LEU A 244 -8.32 -14.77 -9.51
C LEU A 244 -7.81 -15.12 -8.10
N VAL A 245 -6.74 -14.48 -7.63
CA VAL A 245 -6.24 -14.60 -6.26
C VAL A 245 -6.98 -13.57 -5.39
N ASN A 246 -7.50 -13.96 -4.24
CA ASN A 246 -8.16 -13.04 -3.33
C ASN A 246 -7.17 -12.07 -2.65
N PHE A 247 -7.65 -10.86 -2.34
CA PHE A 247 -6.89 -9.85 -1.59
C PHE A 247 -6.49 -10.38 -0.20
N ASP A 248 -5.27 -10.13 0.32
CA ASP A 248 -4.12 -9.43 -0.26
C ASP A 248 -3.18 -10.36 -1.06
N CYS A 249 -2.72 -9.93 -2.25
CA CYS A 249 -1.64 -10.60 -2.99
C CYS A 249 -1.06 -9.68 -4.08
N SER A 250 -0.07 -8.87 -3.71
CA SER A 250 0.72 -8.04 -4.63
C SER A 250 2.14 -8.59 -4.74
N THR A 251 2.67 -8.80 -5.93
CA THR A 251 3.98 -9.42 -6.13
C THR A 251 4.99 -8.39 -6.58
N MET A 252 6.18 -8.38 -5.98
CA MET A 252 7.29 -7.50 -6.35
C MET A 252 8.57 -8.30 -6.53
N TRP A 253 9.33 -8.00 -7.58
CA TRP A 253 10.67 -8.50 -7.84
C TRP A 253 11.67 -7.35 -7.87
N VAL A 254 12.91 -7.66 -7.49
CA VAL A 254 14.07 -6.76 -7.58
C VAL A 254 15.21 -7.49 -8.26
N LYS A 255 16.05 -6.77 -9.04
CA LYS A 255 17.27 -7.35 -9.63
C LYS A 255 18.41 -7.52 -8.62
N ASP A 256 18.38 -6.72 -7.56
CA ASP A 256 19.42 -6.71 -6.53
C ASP A 256 18.78 -6.68 -5.15
N ARG A 257 18.61 -7.86 -4.56
CA ARG A 257 18.02 -8.01 -3.23
C ARG A 257 18.80 -7.28 -2.15
N PHE A 258 20.13 -7.16 -2.30
CA PHE A 258 20.97 -6.51 -1.30
C PHE A 258 20.67 -5.01 -1.16
N LYS A 259 20.33 -4.34 -2.27
CA LYS A 259 19.89 -2.93 -2.23
C LYS A 259 18.57 -2.77 -1.48
N LEU A 260 17.64 -3.71 -1.67
CA LEU A 260 16.37 -3.71 -0.95
C LEU A 260 16.59 -3.99 0.55
N THR A 261 17.28 -5.08 0.87
CA THR A 261 17.41 -5.53 2.26
C THR A 261 18.27 -4.58 3.08
N GLN A 262 19.33 -3.98 2.51
CA GLN A 262 20.18 -3.01 3.21
C GLN A 262 19.38 -1.82 3.78
N ALA A 263 18.32 -1.41 3.10
CA ALA A 263 17.46 -0.32 3.56
C ALA A 263 16.50 -0.73 4.69
N LEU A 264 16.30 -2.03 4.92
CA LEU A 264 15.23 -2.59 5.77
C LEU A 264 15.75 -3.60 6.80
N VAL A 265 17.07 -3.68 7.04
CA VAL A 265 17.64 -4.65 7.99
C VAL A 265 17.15 -4.37 9.41
N VAL A 266 16.63 -5.42 10.06
CA VAL A 266 16.26 -5.46 11.47
C VAL A 266 16.90 -6.69 12.09
N ASP A 267 17.92 -6.49 12.93
CA ASP A 267 18.81 -7.55 13.40
C ASP A 267 18.90 -7.68 14.94
N PRO A 268 17.77 -7.82 15.66
CA PRO A 268 17.79 -8.07 17.10
C PRO A 268 18.11 -9.54 17.42
N LEU A 269 18.76 -9.75 18.58
CA LEU A 269 19.28 -11.06 18.98
C LEU A 269 18.23 -12.18 18.98
N TYR A 270 16.98 -11.87 19.33
CA TYR A 270 15.89 -12.84 19.45
C TYR A 270 15.33 -13.31 18.10
N LEU A 271 15.74 -12.70 16.99
CA LEU A 271 15.36 -13.11 15.64
C LEU A 271 16.46 -13.94 14.93
N HIS A 272 17.63 -14.13 15.57
CA HIS A 272 18.71 -14.93 15.00
C HIS A 272 18.40 -16.41 14.95
N HIS A 273 18.91 -17.07 13.92
CA HIS A 273 18.87 -18.52 13.78
C HIS A 273 20.07 -19.05 12.98
N SER A 274 20.31 -20.36 13.06
CA SER A 274 21.50 -21.00 12.46
C SER A 274 21.53 -21.03 10.93
N TRP A 275 20.54 -20.47 10.25
CA TRP A 275 20.37 -20.56 8.78
C TRP A 275 20.37 -19.19 8.09
N GLU A 276 20.67 -18.09 8.80
CA GLU A 276 20.57 -16.72 8.26
C GLU A 276 21.44 -16.48 7.01
N GLU A 277 22.60 -17.14 6.91
CA GLU A 277 23.48 -16.99 5.74
C GLU A 277 23.04 -17.81 4.52
N GLN A 278 22.17 -18.81 4.71
CA GLN A 278 21.79 -19.79 3.67
C GLN A 278 20.32 -19.69 3.27
N SER A 279 19.52 -18.87 3.96
CA SER A 279 18.07 -18.76 3.76
C SER A 279 17.62 -17.32 3.58
N ILE A 280 16.40 -17.17 3.07
CA ILE A 280 15.78 -15.85 2.90
C ILE A 280 14.93 -15.52 4.12
N ASP A 281 15.24 -14.37 4.72
CA ASP A 281 14.46 -13.79 5.78
C ASP A 281 13.59 -12.65 5.25
N TYR A 282 12.32 -12.95 5.00
CA TYR A 282 11.38 -12.00 4.39
C TYR A 282 11.05 -10.79 5.27
N ARG A 283 11.41 -10.80 6.57
CA ARG A 283 11.41 -9.59 7.42
C ARG A 283 12.20 -8.42 6.84
N HIS A 284 13.24 -8.71 6.03
CA HIS A 284 14.09 -7.69 5.41
C HIS A 284 13.56 -7.20 4.05
N TRP A 285 12.45 -7.75 3.57
CA TRP A 285 11.92 -7.49 2.23
C TRP A 285 10.67 -6.61 2.25
N GLY A 286 10.26 -6.12 3.42
CA GLY A 286 9.08 -5.29 3.59
C GLY A 286 9.15 -4.46 4.87
N ILE A 287 8.14 -3.62 5.05
CA ILE A 287 8.01 -2.74 6.23
C ILE A 287 7.65 -3.54 7.51
N PRO A 288 6.66 -4.45 7.51
CA PRO A 288 6.29 -5.16 8.73
C PRO A 288 7.24 -6.35 8.99
N LEU A 289 7.44 -6.66 10.27
CA LEU A 289 8.14 -7.87 10.70
C LEU A 289 7.33 -9.13 10.35
N SER A 290 6.13 -9.25 10.92
CA SER A 290 5.27 -10.44 10.76
C SER A 290 4.62 -10.51 9.38
N ARG A 291 4.51 -11.73 8.85
CA ARG A 291 3.93 -12.00 7.53
C ARG A 291 3.08 -13.27 7.53
N ARG A 292 2.00 -13.24 6.74
CA ARG A 292 1.02 -14.32 6.53
C ARG A 292 1.50 -15.28 5.44
N PHE A 293 0.86 -16.45 5.32
CA PHE A 293 1.20 -17.46 4.30
C PHE A 293 0.63 -17.17 2.90
N ARG A 294 0.87 -15.95 2.40
CA ARG A 294 0.26 -15.45 1.14
C ARG A 294 0.55 -16.31 -0.09
N ALA A 295 1.69 -17.00 -0.11
CA ALA A 295 2.09 -17.85 -1.22
C ALA A 295 1.17 -19.07 -1.42
N LEU A 296 0.46 -19.51 -0.37
CA LEU A 296 -0.37 -20.71 -0.44
C LEU A 296 -1.55 -20.53 -1.40
N LYS A 297 -2.25 -19.40 -1.33
CA LYS A 297 -3.34 -19.08 -2.27
C LYS A 297 -2.88 -18.89 -3.70
N LEU A 298 -1.72 -18.24 -3.89
CA LEU A 298 -1.12 -18.11 -5.22
C LEU A 298 -0.80 -19.48 -5.81
N TRP A 299 -0.26 -20.39 -5.00
CA TRP A 299 0.03 -21.77 -5.38
C TRP A 299 -1.22 -22.55 -5.77
N PHE A 300 -2.28 -22.46 -4.98
CA PHE A 300 -3.56 -23.13 -5.26
C PHE A 300 -4.18 -22.63 -6.57
N VAL A 301 -4.22 -21.31 -6.78
CA VAL A 301 -4.80 -20.72 -7.99
C VAL A 301 -4.01 -21.14 -9.23
N ILE A 302 -2.67 -21.03 -9.22
CA ILE A 302 -1.84 -21.45 -10.35
C ILE A 302 -2.03 -22.94 -10.66
N ARG A 303 -2.07 -23.80 -9.64
CA ARG A 303 -2.26 -25.25 -9.83
C ARG A 303 -3.66 -25.62 -10.28
N SER A 304 -4.69 -24.96 -9.77
CA SER A 304 -6.08 -25.29 -10.06
C SER A 304 -6.49 -24.86 -11.47
N TYR A 305 -6.03 -23.70 -11.92
CA TYR A 305 -6.39 -23.17 -13.24
C TYR A 305 -5.37 -23.51 -14.33
N GLY A 306 -4.11 -23.72 -13.96
CA GLY A 306 -3.00 -23.83 -14.90
C GLY A 306 -2.72 -22.51 -15.63
N VAL A 307 -1.57 -22.44 -16.28
CA VAL A 307 -1.17 -21.24 -17.05
C VAL A 307 -2.16 -20.98 -18.19
N GLU A 308 -2.60 -22.03 -18.89
CA GLU A 308 -3.53 -21.92 -20.02
C GLU A 308 -4.91 -21.40 -19.59
N GLY A 309 -5.44 -21.87 -18.45
CA GLY A 309 -6.72 -21.40 -17.92
C GLY A 309 -6.68 -19.93 -17.54
N LEU A 310 -5.60 -19.49 -16.88
CA LEU A 310 -5.39 -18.08 -16.54
C LEU A 310 -5.23 -17.20 -17.79
N GLN A 311 -4.51 -17.67 -18.81
CA GLN A 311 -4.41 -16.98 -20.09
C GLN A 311 -5.77 -16.87 -20.80
N LYS A 312 -6.57 -17.94 -20.78
CA LYS A 312 -7.93 -17.95 -21.35
C LYS A 312 -8.83 -16.94 -20.63
N TYR A 313 -8.78 -16.89 -19.30
CA TYR A 313 -9.50 -15.91 -18.49
C TYR A 313 -9.15 -14.47 -18.87
N MET A 314 -7.86 -14.13 -18.96
CA MET A 314 -7.42 -12.80 -19.38
C MET A 314 -7.84 -12.46 -20.82
N ARG A 315 -7.67 -13.40 -21.76
CA ARG A 315 -8.07 -13.22 -23.16
C ARG A 315 -9.58 -12.99 -23.31
N GLU A 316 -10.39 -13.63 -22.47
CA GLU A 316 -11.84 -13.42 -22.49
C GLU A 316 -12.22 -11.99 -22.06
N HIS A 317 -11.59 -11.46 -21.03
CA HIS A 317 -11.79 -10.07 -20.62
C HIS A 317 -11.38 -9.07 -21.73
N VAL A 318 -10.25 -9.33 -22.42
CA VAL A 318 -9.84 -8.52 -23.59
C VAL A 318 -10.88 -8.62 -24.72
N ARG A 319 -11.37 -9.83 -25.01
CA ARG A 319 -12.41 -10.05 -26.05
C ARG A 319 -13.70 -9.29 -25.72
N LEU A 320 -14.12 -9.28 -24.45
CA LEU A 320 -15.29 -8.55 -23.98
C LEU A 320 -15.11 -7.03 -24.09
N ALA A 321 -13.94 -6.51 -23.71
CA ALA A 321 -13.60 -5.10 -23.87
C ALA A 321 -13.62 -4.68 -25.36
N LYS A 322 -13.03 -5.49 -26.25
CA LYS A 322 -13.09 -5.27 -27.71
C LYS A 322 -14.50 -5.34 -28.28
N LYS A 323 -15.38 -6.17 -27.72
CA LYS A 323 -16.80 -6.18 -28.09
C LYS A 323 -17.49 -4.86 -27.68
N MET A 324 -17.20 -4.34 -26.49
CA MET A 324 -17.75 -3.07 -26.03
C MET A 324 -17.21 -1.89 -26.85
N GLU A 325 -15.92 -1.89 -27.18
CA GLU A 325 -15.30 -0.92 -28.10
C GLU A 325 -16.08 -0.83 -29.42
N ALA A 326 -16.32 -1.97 -30.08
CA ALA A 326 -17.06 -2.02 -31.34
C ALA A 326 -18.50 -1.50 -31.23
N LEU A 327 -19.19 -1.78 -30.11
CA LEU A 327 -20.55 -1.29 -29.87
C LEU A 327 -20.57 0.23 -29.68
N LEU A 328 -19.64 0.78 -28.90
CA LEU A 328 -19.54 2.21 -28.65
C LEU A 328 -19.10 2.99 -29.90
N SER A 329 -18.18 2.45 -30.70
CA SER A 329 -17.75 3.08 -31.95
C SER A 329 -18.86 3.13 -32.99
N ALA A 330 -19.80 2.19 -32.98
CA ALA A 330 -20.93 2.16 -33.89
C ALA A 330 -22.05 3.15 -33.52
N ASP A 331 -22.09 3.61 -32.27
CA ASP A 331 -23.12 4.53 -31.78
C ASP A 331 -22.61 5.99 -31.82
N PRO A 332 -23.22 6.87 -32.66
CA PRO A 332 -22.77 8.25 -32.79
C PRO A 332 -22.94 9.08 -31.51
N MET A 333 -23.71 8.60 -30.52
CA MET A 333 -23.87 9.27 -29.24
C MET A 333 -22.61 9.22 -28.37
N PHE A 334 -21.70 8.28 -28.62
CA PHE A 334 -20.53 8.03 -27.80
C PHE A 334 -19.23 8.33 -28.54
N GLU A 335 -18.18 8.52 -27.75
CA GLU A 335 -16.79 8.52 -28.22
C GLU A 335 -15.89 7.79 -27.23
N LEU A 336 -14.87 7.13 -27.77
CA LEU A 336 -13.85 6.45 -26.98
C LEU A 336 -12.81 7.46 -26.50
N VAL A 337 -12.31 7.24 -25.29
CA VAL A 337 -11.25 8.04 -24.67
C VAL A 337 -10.03 7.14 -24.50
N GLY A 338 -9.04 7.30 -25.38
CA GLY A 338 -7.83 6.47 -25.41
C GLY A 338 -8.03 5.11 -26.07
N ASP A 339 -6.96 4.31 -26.05
CA ASP A 339 -6.89 3.01 -26.72
C ASP A 339 -7.46 1.88 -25.85
N VAL A 340 -8.26 0.98 -26.44
CA VAL A 340 -8.72 -0.24 -25.74
C VAL A 340 -7.67 -1.34 -25.90
N ILE A 341 -6.76 -1.46 -24.94
CA ILE A 341 -5.63 -2.41 -25.01
C ILE A 341 -5.93 -3.72 -24.28
N MET A 342 -6.46 -3.63 -23.05
CA MET A 342 -6.69 -4.78 -22.16
C MET A 342 -8.19 -4.94 -21.84
N GLY A 343 -8.55 -5.08 -20.56
CA GLY A 343 -9.95 -5.25 -20.11
C GLY A 343 -10.69 -3.95 -19.75
N LEU A 344 -10.11 -2.77 -20.02
CA LEU A 344 -10.69 -1.46 -19.71
C LEU A 344 -11.14 -0.76 -21.00
N VAL A 345 -12.32 -0.15 -20.95
CA VAL A 345 -12.85 0.71 -22.02
C VAL A 345 -13.27 2.03 -21.41
N CYS A 346 -12.58 3.11 -21.78
CA CYS A 346 -12.93 4.46 -21.36
C CYS A 346 -13.71 5.15 -22.49
N PHE A 347 -14.86 5.73 -22.15
CA PHE A 347 -15.76 6.34 -23.12
C PHE A 347 -16.59 7.43 -22.46
N ARG A 348 -17.14 8.31 -23.30
CA ARG A 348 -18.07 9.36 -22.87
C ARG A 348 -19.19 9.54 -23.89
N MET A 349 -20.33 10.04 -23.44
CA MET A 349 -21.32 10.62 -24.34
C MET A 349 -20.76 11.91 -24.93
N ARG A 350 -21.01 12.13 -26.21
CA ARG A 350 -20.74 13.42 -26.86
C ARG A 350 -21.59 14.52 -26.23
N GLY A 351 -20.99 15.69 -26.05
CA GLY A 351 -21.58 16.84 -25.37
C GLY A 351 -20.89 17.14 -24.04
N SER A 352 -21.64 17.70 -23.08
CA SER A 352 -21.08 18.24 -21.84
C SER A 352 -20.75 17.17 -20.79
N ASP A 353 -19.92 17.55 -19.82
CA ASP A 353 -19.55 16.70 -18.69
C ASP A 353 -20.74 16.48 -17.75
N GLU A 354 -21.65 17.46 -17.60
CA GLU A 354 -22.89 17.30 -16.82
C GLU A 354 -23.76 16.18 -17.36
N ARG A 355 -23.82 16.02 -18.69
CA ARG A 355 -24.57 14.93 -19.33
C ARG A 355 -23.96 13.57 -18.96
N ASN A 356 -22.63 13.47 -18.98
CA ASN A 356 -21.92 12.26 -18.58
C ASN A 356 -22.10 11.95 -17.08
N LYS A 357 -22.07 12.98 -16.22
CA LYS A 357 -22.34 12.87 -14.78
C LYS A 357 -23.77 12.40 -14.50
N GLN A 358 -24.75 12.91 -15.24
CA GLN A 358 -26.14 12.47 -15.15
C GLN A 358 -26.32 11.02 -15.60
N LEU A 359 -25.66 10.61 -16.71
CA LEU A 359 -25.65 9.22 -17.15
C LEU A 359 -25.07 8.30 -16.07
N LEU A 360 -23.88 8.63 -15.55
CA LEU A 360 -23.22 7.84 -14.51
C LEU A 360 -24.08 7.72 -13.25
N THR A 361 -24.68 8.84 -12.80
CA THR A 361 -25.59 8.87 -11.66
C THR A 361 -26.78 7.94 -11.91
N THR A 362 -27.42 8.04 -13.08
CA THR A 362 -28.57 7.20 -13.44
C THR A 362 -28.22 5.71 -13.44
N LEU A 363 -27.07 5.35 -14.02
CA LEU A 363 -26.57 3.97 -14.04
C LEU A 363 -26.32 3.43 -12.63
N ASN A 364 -25.58 4.17 -11.81
CA ASN A 364 -25.23 3.75 -10.44
C ASN A 364 -26.46 3.72 -9.52
N SER A 365 -27.37 4.71 -9.60
CA SER A 365 -28.60 4.76 -8.79
C SER A 365 -29.55 3.61 -9.11
N SER A 366 -29.50 3.04 -10.32
CA SER A 366 -30.26 1.83 -10.65
C SER A 366 -29.89 0.62 -9.79
N GLY A 367 -28.64 0.58 -9.29
CA GLY A 367 -28.08 -0.55 -8.55
C GLY A 367 -27.84 -1.82 -9.36
N LYS A 368 -28.15 -1.80 -10.67
CA LYS A 368 -27.97 -2.96 -11.57
C LYS A 368 -26.56 -3.02 -12.13
N ILE A 369 -25.84 -1.91 -12.14
CA ILE A 369 -24.50 -1.76 -12.68
C ILE A 369 -23.75 -0.76 -11.79
N HIS A 370 -22.44 -0.91 -11.70
CA HIS A 370 -21.59 0.08 -11.06
C HIS A 370 -20.41 0.47 -11.95
N MET A 371 -20.19 1.78 -12.12
CA MET A 371 -19.10 2.37 -12.90
C MET A 371 -18.53 3.59 -12.15
N ASN A 372 -17.31 4.01 -12.51
CA ASN A 372 -16.66 5.21 -11.99
C ASN A 372 -16.29 6.19 -13.10
N ALA A 373 -16.19 7.48 -12.75
CA ALA A 373 -15.61 8.52 -13.59
C ALA A 373 -14.08 8.57 -13.41
N CYS A 374 -13.38 9.15 -14.38
CA CYS A 374 -11.91 9.19 -14.40
C CYS A 374 -11.30 10.54 -13.98
N ASP A 375 -11.85 11.69 -14.36
CA ASP A 375 -11.03 12.92 -14.43
C ASP A 375 -11.55 14.16 -13.70
N GLU A 376 -12.48 14.03 -12.75
CA GLU A 376 -12.81 15.16 -11.86
C GLU A 376 -12.79 14.77 -10.37
N ASP A 377 -13.05 13.52 -10.03
CA ASP A 377 -13.14 13.10 -8.63
C ASP A 377 -11.78 13.09 -7.91
N ILE A 378 -10.65 13.03 -8.63
CA ILE A 378 -9.31 13.12 -8.02
C ILE A 378 -8.98 14.56 -7.67
N ASP A 379 -9.21 15.52 -8.56
CA ASP A 379 -9.00 16.95 -8.28
C ASP A 379 -10.04 17.48 -7.29
N ILE A 380 -11.28 17.01 -7.36
CA ILE A 380 -12.32 17.30 -6.37
C ILE A 380 -11.98 16.64 -5.03
N ALA A 381 -11.53 15.38 -4.98
CA ALA A 381 -11.07 14.76 -3.75
C ALA A 381 -9.83 15.46 -3.19
N TYR A 382 -8.87 15.86 -4.04
CA TYR A 382 -7.70 16.63 -3.62
C TYR A 382 -8.09 18.02 -3.12
N ASN A 383 -9.03 18.70 -3.78
CA ASN A 383 -9.57 19.99 -3.33
C ASN A 383 -10.38 19.85 -2.04
N ILE A 384 -11.22 18.81 -1.89
CA ILE A 384 -11.93 18.53 -0.65
C ILE A 384 -10.93 18.19 0.46
N ILE A 385 -9.98 17.27 0.25
CA ILE A 385 -8.97 16.90 1.24
C ILE A 385 -8.10 18.10 1.63
N SER A 386 -7.65 18.92 0.66
CA SER A 386 -6.83 20.10 0.92
C SER A 386 -7.62 21.23 1.57
N THR A 387 -8.90 21.41 1.22
CA THR A 387 -9.79 22.40 1.84
C THR A 387 -10.20 21.97 3.24
N THR A 388 -10.50 20.70 3.46
CA THR A 388 -10.75 20.11 4.78
C THR A 388 -9.49 20.15 5.65
N ALA A 389 -8.29 19.90 5.10
CA ALA A 389 -7.03 20.06 5.83
C ALA A 389 -6.74 21.53 6.19
N LYS A 390 -7.15 22.49 5.35
CA LYS A 390 -7.10 23.92 5.67
C LYS A 390 -8.14 24.32 6.73
N GLN A 391 -9.33 23.72 6.72
CA GLN A 391 -10.41 24.00 7.67
C GLN A 391 -10.22 23.34 9.04
N ILE A 392 -9.50 22.21 9.11
CA ILE A 392 -9.16 21.52 10.37
C ILE A 392 -7.98 22.20 11.10
N SER A 393 -7.37 23.23 10.50
CA SER A 393 -6.43 24.12 11.18
C SER A 393 -7.03 25.49 11.47
N PRO A 394 -7.59 25.66 12.68
CA PRO A 394 -7.46 26.93 13.39
C PRO A 394 -6.99 26.64 14.83
N LEU A 395 -5.68 26.57 15.05
CA LEU A 395 -5.15 26.98 16.35
C LEU A 395 -4.91 28.49 16.26
N PRO A 396 -5.49 29.30 17.17
CA PRO A 396 -5.63 30.73 16.98
C PRO A 396 -4.29 31.45 17.05
N VAL A 397 -4.09 32.36 16.08
CA VAL A 397 -3.18 33.48 16.22
C VAL A 397 -3.81 34.41 17.26
N VAL A 398 -3.16 34.53 18.43
CA VAL A 398 -3.45 35.62 19.36
C VAL A 398 -2.81 36.87 18.75
N ASP A 399 -3.65 37.80 18.33
CA ASP A 399 -3.26 39.17 18.00
C ASP A 399 -3.06 39.92 19.32
N GLU A 400 -1.84 40.42 19.55
CA GLU A 400 -1.51 41.28 20.69
C GLU A 400 -2.03 42.70 20.38
N SER A 401 -3.31 42.96 20.66
CA SER A 401 -3.79 44.32 20.90
C SER A 401 -4.18 44.46 22.36
N ILE A 402 -3.24 44.96 23.15
CA ILE A 402 -3.51 45.54 24.46
C ILE A 402 -4.34 46.80 24.22
N ASP A 403 -5.58 46.80 24.68
CA ASP A 403 -6.25 48.04 25.09
C ASP A 403 -7.28 47.74 26.20
N SER A 404 -7.02 48.40 27.34
CA SER A 404 -7.91 48.80 28.44
C SER A 404 -8.83 47.79 29.16
N VAL A 405 -8.45 47.51 30.42
CA VAL A 405 -9.22 47.58 31.69
C VAL A 405 -10.73 47.25 31.65
N ASP A 406 -11.20 46.24 32.41
CA ASP A 406 -11.75 46.42 33.78
C ASP A 406 -12.35 45.13 34.37
N GLU A 407 -12.38 45.13 35.69
CA GLU A 407 -12.72 44.11 36.67
C GLU A 407 -14.08 43.41 36.46
N ASP A 408 -14.12 42.07 36.55
CA ASP A 408 -14.91 41.36 37.58
C ASP A 408 -15.02 39.84 37.34
N SER A 409 -14.98 39.09 38.46
CA SER A 409 -15.28 37.65 38.64
C SER A 409 -14.25 36.64 38.08
N VAL A 410 -13.28 36.14 38.85
CA VAL A 410 -13.39 35.23 40.02
C VAL A 410 -14.41 34.11 39.77
N SER A 411 -13.95 32.89 39.46
CA SER A 411 -13.71 31.88 40.49
C SER A 411 -13.38 30.50 39.89
N THR A 412 -12.35 29.87 40.45
CA THR A 412 -12.32 28.44 40.75
C THR A 412 -12.15 27.44 39.60
N THR A 413 -10.91 27.20 39.15
CA THR A 413 -10.41 25.82 39.01
C THR A 413 -8.88 25.69 39.09
N ASP A 414 -8.24 26.43 40.00
CA ASP A 414 -6.86 26.12 40.45
C ASP A 414 -6.94 25.32 41.75
N ARG A 415 -6.97 23.99 41.62
CA ARG A 415 -6.41 23.08 42.61
C ARG A 415 -5.85 21.88 41.89
N ILE A 416 -4.69 21.43 42.37
CA ILE A 416 -3.99 20.18 42.04
C ILE A 416 -2.89 20.34 40.97
N ILE A 417 -1.82 21.07 41.29
CA ILE A 417 -0.55 20.51 41.84
C ILE A 417 0.54 21.57 41.66
N ALA A 418 0.85 22.22 42.78
CA ALA A 418 2.10 22.92 42.99
C ALA A 418 3.19 21.93 43.42
N GLY A 419 4.44 22.27 43.13
CA GLY A 419 5.63 21.71 43.78
C GLY A 419 6.58 21.05 42.79
N THR A 420 7.60 21.77 42.30
CA THR A 420 8.82 22.08 43.08
C THR A 420 9.75 22.96 42.25
N ASP A 421 10.11 24.10 42.82
CA ASP A 421 11.21 24.98 42.44
C ASP A 421 12.57 24.28 42.57
N SER A 422 13.52 24.67 41.72
CA SER A 422 14.84 25.14 42.19
C SER A 422 15.63 25.85 41.08
N ASP A 423 15.71 27.17 41.22
CA ASP A 423 16.79 28.10 40.84
C ASP A 423 18.04 27.56 40.11
N VAL A 424 18.35 28.15 38.94
CA VAL A 424 19.73 28.54 38.60
C VAL A 424 19.73 29.91 37.89
N ARG A 425 20.50 30.82 38.49
CA ARG A 425 20.76 32.21 38.11
C ARG A 425 21.45 32.37 36.75
N ILE A 426 21.04 33.40 36.02
CA ILE A 426 21.72 33.97 34.85
C ILE A 426 22.85 34.90 35.32
N THR A 427 24.06 34.71 34.81
CA THR A 427 25.12 35.73 34.75
C THR A 427 25.55 35.91 33.30
N GLY A 428 25.57 37.16 32.83
CA GLY A 428 25.54 37.55 31.42
C GLY A 428 26.86 37.56 30.64
N GLY A 429 26.74 37.97 29.37
CA GLY A 429 27.84 38.29 28.46
C GLY A 429 27.53 38.08 26.98
N ILE A 430 26.84 39.06 26.35
CA ILE A 430 27.05 39.71 25.02
C ILE A 430 27.95 38.91 24.02
N ASP A 431 27.65 38.63 22.75
CA ASP A 431 26.84 39.33 21.72
C ASP A 431 26.50 38.36 20.58
N GLY A 432 25.39 38.60 19.89
CA GLY A 432 24.94 37.84 18.72
C GLY A 432 23.43 37.65 18.72
N GLN A 433 22.68 38.74 18.61
CA GLN A 433 21.22 38.67 18.44
C GLN A 433 20.87 38.00 17.11
N MET A 434 20.43 36.74 17.18
CA MET A 434 19.73 36.10 16.08
C MET A 434 18.42 36.84 15.80
N THR A 435 18.15 37.08 14.54
CA THR A 435 16.92 37.73 14.05
C THR A 435 15.68 36.89 14.40
N LYS A 436 14.51 37.54 14.47
CA LYS A 436 13.23 36.87 14.74
C LYS A 436 12.93 35.77 13.70
N GLU A 437 13.40 35.95 12.46
CA GLU A 437 13.31 34.95 11.40
C GLU A 437 14.21 33.73 11.66
N GLU A 438 15.43 33.92 12.18
CA GLU A 438 16.34 32.83 12.52
C GLU A 438 15.84 32.02 13.72
N LEU A 439 15.24 32.67 14.72
CA LEU A 439 14.58 31.99 15.85
C LEU A 439 13.35 31.18 15.41
N ILE A 440 12.59 31.66 14.42
CA ILE A 440 11.45 30.94 13.83
C ILE A 440 11.94 29.75 12.99
N ALA A 441 13.02 29.92 12.21
CA ALA A 441 13.63 28.84 11.45
C ALA A 441 14.20 27.75 12.37
N GLN A 442 14.88 28.13 13.45
CA GLN A 442 15.42 27.20 14.44
C GLN A 442 14.30 26.48 15.21
N LYS A 443 13.22 27.18 15.59
CA LYS A 443 12.02 26.54 16.17
C LYS A 443 11.31 25.60 15.19
N ARG A 444 11.32 25.92 13.89
CA ARG A 444 10.77 25.07 12.83
C ARG A 444 11.62 23.81 12.62
N ASP A 445 12.94 23.96 12.62
CA ASP A 445 13.89 22.84 12.53
C ASP A 445 13.87 21.97 13.78
N GLU A 446 13.77 22.56 14.97
CA GLU A 446 13.55 21.83 16.22
C GLU A 446 12.19 21.10 16.22
N ASN A 447 11.13 21.70 15.67
CA ASN A 447 9.84 21.04 15.53
C ASN A 447 9.88 19.90 14.51
N ILE A 448 10.61 20.04 13.40
CA ILE A 448 10.82 18.97 12.42
C ILE A 448 11.67 17.85 13.04
N ALA A 449 12.72 18.19 13.81
CA ALA A 449 13.53 17.24 14.55
C ALA A 449 12.72 16.51 15.64
N LYS A 450 11.83 17.22 16.36
CA LYS A 450 10.91 16.63 17.35
C LYS A 450 9.83 15.77 16.70
N LYS A 451 9.31 16.14 15.53
CA LYS A 451 8.39 15.31 14.72
C LYS A 451 9.06 14.04 14.19
N ARG A 452 10.32 14.13 13.74
CA ARG A 452 11.16 12.96 13.38
C ARG A 452 11.42 12.06 14.58
N SER A 453 11.64 12.63 15.77
CA SER A 453 11.82 11.90 17.03
C SER A 453 10.55 11.15 17.48
N PHE A 454 9.36 11.70 17.20
CA PHE A 454 8.08 11.08 17.58
C PHE A 454 7.81 9.76 16.83
N LEU A 455 8.17 9.68 15.55
CA LEU A 455 8.08 8.46 14.74
C LEU A 455 9.08 7.37 15.14
N VAL A 456 10.18 7.73 15.81
CA VAL A 456 11.29 6.82 16.15
C VAL A 456 11.15 6.20 17.54
N ARG A 457 10.24 6.69 18.40
CA ARG A 457 10.10 6.20 19.79
C ARG A 457 9.03 5.13 20.03
N MET A 458 8.29 4.70 19.01
CA MET A 458 7.23 3.69 19.15
C MET A 458 7.71 2.24 18.93
N VAL A 459 8.87 1.88 19.48
CA VAL A 459 9.29 0.48 19.63
C VAL A 459 9.77 0.29 21.06
N SER A 460 9.28 -0.74 21.74
CA SER A 460 9.55 -1.04 23.14
C SER A 460 11.07 -1.16 23.40
N ASP A 461 11.62 -0.20 24.14
CA ASP A 461 12.98 -0.12 24.69
C ASP A 461 14.16 -0.24 23.69
N PRO A 462 14.75 0.90 23.25
CA PRO A 462 15.99 0.93 22.45
C PRO A 462 17.17 0.21 23.10
N LYS A 463 17.19 0.05 24.43
CA LYS A 463 18.30 -0.58 25.16
C LYS A 463 18.39 -2.09 24.91
N CYS A 464 17.31 -2.72 24.44
CA CYS A 464 17.29 -4.13 24.04
C CYS A 464 17.83 -4.35 22.62
N TYR A 465 17.98 -3.28 21.82
CA TYR A 465 18.44 -3.33 20.43
C TYR A 465 19.91 -2.94 20.36
N ASN A 466 20.78 -3.94 20.53
CA ASN A 466 22.20 -3.95 20.16
C ASN A 466 23.20 -3.10 21.01
N PRO A 467 23.81 -3.71 22.06
CA PRO A 467 24.90 -3.09 22.81
C PRO A 467 26.20 -2.82 22.01
N LYS A 468 26.37 -3.40 20.82
CA LYS A 468 27.61 -3.26 20.03
C LYS A 468 27.72 -1.92 19.30
N ILE A 469 26.59 -1.23 19.03
CA ILE A 469 26.61 0.12 18.44
C ILE A 469 26.96 1.18 19.50
N VAL A 470 26.56 1.00 20.76
CA VAL A 470 26.88 1.96 21.83
C VAL A 470 28.35 1.93 22.23
N ARG A 471 29.06 0.79 22.07
CA ARG A 471 30.50 0.69 22.40
C ARG A 471 31.44 1.32 21.36
N HIS A 472 31.01 1.54 20.11
CA HIS A 472 31.84 2.20 19.09
C HIS A 472 31.74 3.74 19.10
N LEU A 473 30.83 4.30 19.89
CA LEU A 473 30.65 5.76 19.99
C LEU A 473 31.56 6.43 21.04
N ASN A 474 32.40 5.67 21.75
CA ASN A 474 33.11 6.17 22.94
C ASN A 474 34.64 6.02 22.96
N MET A 475 35.32 5.85 21.82
CA MET A 475 36.79 5.98 21.79
C MET A 475 37.27 6.90 20.66
N SER A 476 37.59 8.14 21.05
CA SER A 476 38.66 9.00 20.55
C SER A 476 39.21 8.69 19.14
N ASN A 477 38.54 9.19 18.10
CA ASN A 477 39.14 9.80 16.90
C ASN A 477 38.02 10.24 15.94
N HIS A 478 37.61 11.51 16.07
CA HIS A 478 36.67 12.14 15.15
C HIS A 478 37.29 12.26 13.74
N ARG A 479 36.81 11.46 12.79
CA ARG A 479 36.77 11.87 11.37
C ARG A 479 35.31 12.09 10.99
N LYS A 480 34.97 13.32 10.62
CA LYS A 480 33.63 13.69 10.16
C LYS A 480 33.29 12.89 8.91
N MET A 481 32.12 12.24 8.90
CA MET A 481 31.53 11.56 7.73
C MET A 481 31.32 12.47 6.51
N SER A 482 31.56 13.78 6.63
CA SER A 482 31.41 14.77 5.56
C SER A 482 32.64 14.92 4.65
N GLN A 483 33.67 14.09 4.78
CA GLN A 483 34.93 14.21 4.00
C GLN A 483 35.25 13.00 3.11
N ASP A 484 34.38 12.00 3.04
CA ASP A 484 34.61 10.79 2.22
C ASP A 484 34.07 10.97 0.79
N VAL A 485 34.72 11.84 0.01
CA VAL A 485 34.36 12.14 -1.39
C VAL A 485 34.75 10.99 -2.36
N TYR A 486 35.44 9.96 -1.88
CA TYR A 486 36.09 8.96 -2.75
C TYR A 486 35.41 7.58 -2.87
N ARG A 487 34.26 7.35 -2.22
CA ARG A 487 33.54 6.06 -2.33
C ARG A 487 32.61 5.94 -3.55
N ASP A 488 32.43 7.01 -4.33
CA ASP A 488 31.39 7.09 -5.36
C ASP A 488 31.94 7.11 -6.81
N ARG A 489 32.92 6.25 -7.12
CA ARG A 489 33.36 6.02 -8.51
C ARG A 489 32.85 4.72 -9.13
N SER A 490 32.38 3.76 -8.33
CA SER A 490 31.82 2.50 -8.83
C SER A 490 30.32 2.56 -9.17
N LEU A 491 29.60 3.56 -8.65
CA LEU A 491 28.20 3.86 -8.99
C LEU A 491 28.10 4.70 -10.27
N MET A 492 29.12 5.53 -10.54
CA MET A 492 29.24 6.30 -11.79
C MET A 492 29.68 5.45 -12.99
N SER A 493 30.40 4.33 -12.79
CA SER A 493 30.94 3.51 -13.89
C SER A 493 29.96 2.47 -14.47
N VAL A 494 28.72 2.41 -13.97
CA VAL A 494 27.65 1.55 -14.54
C VAL A 494 26.73 2.34 -15.49
N ILE A 495 26.92 3.66 -15.59
CA ILE A 495 26.25 4.51 -16.57
C ILE A 495 27.26 4.79 -17.69
N TRP A 496 27.54 3.78 -18.53
CA TRP A 496 28.41 3.96 -19.68
C TRP A 496 27.75 4.84 -20.74
N VAL A 497 28.35 6.02 -20.90
CA VAL A 497 28.87 6.62 -22.15
C VAL A 497 28.70 5.73 -23.38
N PHE A 498 28.07 6.25 -24.44
CA PHE A 498 28.38 5.94 -25.84
C PHE A 498 28.02 7.16 -26.73
N PRO A 499 28.58 7.24 -27.96
CA PRO A 499 29.15 8.45 -28.56
C PRO A 499 28.13 9.49 -29.06
#